data_AF-A0A9X3F0L0-F1
#
_entry.id   AF-A0A9X3F0L0-F1
#
_cell.length_a   1.000
_cell.length_b   1.000
_cell.length_c   1.000
_cell.angle_alpha   90.00
_cell.angle_beta   90.00
_cell.angle_gamma   90.00
#
_symmetry.space_group_name_H-M   'P 1'
#
loop_
_entity.id
_entity.type
_entity.pdbx_description
1 polymer ?
#
loop_
_entity_poly.entity_id
_entity_poly.type
_entity_poly.pdbx_seq_one_letter_code
_entity_poly.pdbx_strand_id
1 'polypeptide(L)'
;MQARYAVAYQFYAAHATGPIKPSDILSHIKGIDLGKPVVVRSFAGQTMHQRSIPGAGVGQYFTLDPSITPEQVGCSPISYGFVDGKPNPPPLVREPREVEFGEPALGLQSTAAPIVDDWSLKDPRKDTLLAVYCAGGRRR
;
A
#
# COMPACT_ATOMS: atom_id res chain seq x y z
N MET A 1 -4.24 -21.70 -2.04
CA MET A 1 -4.42 -20.57 -1.12
C MET A 1 -3.30 -20.50 -0.08
N GLN A 2 -3.05 -21.57 0.70
CA GLN A 2 -1.97 -21.61 1.72
C GLN A 2 -0.57 -21.25 1.21
N ALA A 3 -0.17 -21.74 0.02
CA ALA A 3 1.14 -21.42 -0.54
C ALA A 3 1.35 -19.92 -0.82
N ARG A 4 0.32 -19.23 -1.31
CA ARG A 4 0.39 -17.78 -1.63
C ARG A 4 0.45 -16.92 -0.37
N TYR A 5 -0.31 -17.33 0.65
CA TYR A 5 -0.24 -16.72 1.98
C TYR A 5 1.17 -16.85 2.56
N ALA A 6 1.76 -18.04 2.50
CA ALA A 6 3.11 -18.29 3.02
C ALA A 6 4.16 -17.43 2.32
N VAL A 7 4.09 -17.28 0.99
CA VAL A 7 4.99 -16.40 0.22
C VAL A 7 4.87 -14.95 0.69
N ALA A 8 3.64 -14.41 0.80
CA ALA A 8 3.42 -13.05 1.27
C ALA A 8 3.95 -12.84 2.70
N TYR A 9 3.63 -13.77 3.60
CA TYR A 9 4.06 -13.72 4.99
C TYR A 9 5.60 -13.74 5.11
N GLN A 10 6.25 -14.66 4.41
CA GLN A 10 7.71 -14.77 4.39
C GLN A 10 8.37 -13.51 3.83
N PHE A 11 7.80 -12.92 2.76
CA PHE A 11 8.31 -11.68 2.20
C PHE A 11 8.27 -10.54 3.23
N TYR A 12 7.12 -10.29 3.86
CA TYR A 12 7.01 -9.23 4.88
C TYR A 12 7.89 -9.49 6.10
N ALA A 13 8.00 -10.74 6.55
CA ALA A 13 8.87 -11.11 7.67
C ALA A 13 10.36 -10.89 7.37
N ALA A 14 10.79 -11.10 6.11
CA ALA A 14 12.19 -10.97 5.70
C ALA A 14 12.59 -9.53 5.34
N HIS A 15 11.65 -8.70 4.89
CA HIS A 15 11.94 -7.39 4.29
C HIS A 15 11.39 -6.20 5.08
N ALA A 16 10.85 -6.41 6.28
CA ALA A 16 10.48 -5.30 7.16
C ALA A 16 11.71 -4.50 7.60
N THR A 17 11.60 -3.17 7.58
CA THR A 17 12.59 -2.25 8.16
C THR A 17 12.47 -2.26 9.69
N GLY A 18 12.97 -3.31 10.32
CA GLY A 18 12.96 -3.52 11.77
C GLY A 18 11.99 -4.60 12.25
N PRO A 19 11.86 -4.81 13.57
CA PRO A 19 10.96 -5.80 14.12
C PRO A 19 9.51 -5.52 13.70
N ILE A 20 8.92 -6.43 12.94
CA ILE A 20 7.52 -6.37 12.53
C ILE A 20 6.70 -7.36 13.36
N LYS A 21 5.55 -6.91 13.86
CA LYS A 21 4.65 -7.80 14.61
C LYS A 21 3.89 -8.68 13.62
N PRO A 22 3.56 -9.93 13.98
CA PRO A 22 2.72 -10.78 13.15
C PRO A 22 1.39 -10.12 12.77
N SER A 23 0.78 -9.34 13.68
CA SER A 23 -0.45 -8.58 13.41
C SER A 23 -0.31 -7.56 12.28
N ASP A 24 0.87 -6.95 12.13
CA ASP A 24 1.13 -5.94 11.11
C ASP A 24 1.30 -6.63 9.75
N ILE A 25 2.02 -7.75 9.70
CA ILE A 25 2.09 -8.62 8.52
C ILE A 25 0.69 -9.04 8.07
N LEU A 26 -0.13 -9.52 9.02
CA LEU A 26 -1.51 -9.91 8.74
C LEU A 26 -2.32 -8.74 8.18
N SER A 27 -2.12 -7.53 8.70
CA SER A 27 -2.76 -6.32 8.18
C SER A 27 -2.40 -6.05 6.72
N HIS A 28 -1.11 -6.15 6.37
CA HIS A 28 -0.68 -5.99 4.97
C HIS A 28 -1.28 -7.07 4.05
N ILE A 29 -1.32 -8.33 4.51
CA ILE A 29 -1.87 -9.46 3.74
C ILE A 29 -3.38 -9.32 3.50
N LYS A 30 -4.14 -8.67 4.40
CA LYS A 30 -5.58 -8.39 4.16
C LYS A 30 -5.84 -7.62 2.86
N GLY A 31 -4.88 -6.79 2.43
CA GLY A 31 -4.97 -6.06 1.17
C GLY A 31 -4.59 -6.87 -0.08
N ILE A 32 -4.33 -8.18 0.02
CA ILE A 32 -3.89 -9.03 -1.08
C ILE A 32 -4.98 -10.06 -1.43
N ASP A 33 -5.37 -10.11 -2.70
CA ASP A 33 -6.25 -11.17 -3.22
C ASP A 33 -5.47 -12.48 -3.40
N LEU A 34 -5.55 -13.35 -2.40
CA LEU A 34 -4.91 -14.67 -2.40
C LEU A 34 -5.54 -15.66 -3.41
N GLY A 35 -6.67 -15.31 -4.03
CA GLY A 35 -7.26 -15.99 -5.18
C GLY A 35 -6.47 -15.78 -6.47
N LYS A 36 -5.63 -14.73 -6.54
CA LYS A 36 -4.73 -14.42 -7.66
C LYS A 36 -3.28 -14.81 -7.36
N PRO A 37 -2.38 -14.85 -8.35
CA PRO A 37 -0.95 -15.11 -8.11
C PRO A 37 -0.31 -14.07 -7.19
N VAL A 38 0.58 -14.54 -6.32
CA VAL A 38 1.43 -13.74 -5.44
C VAL A 38 2.86 -14.23 -5.64
N VAL A 39 3.75 -13.36 -6.11
CA VAL A 39 5.11 -13.74 -6.50
C VAL A 39 6.13 -12.68 -6.06
N VAL A 40 7.30 -13.13 -5.63
CA VAL A 40 8.44 -12.24 -5.38
C VAL A 40 9.18 -12.04 -6.70
N ARG A 41 9.49 -10.80 -7.05
CA ARG A 41 10.18 -10.43 -8.30
C ARG A 41 11.12 -9.26 -8.07
N SER A 42 12.19 -9.18 -8.86
CA SER A 42 12.99 -7.95 -8.97
C SER A 42 12.30 -6.92 -9.87
N PHE A 43 12.31 -5.68 -9.41
CA PHE A 43 11.86 -4.46 -10.10
C PHE A 43 13.01 -3.48 -10.33
N ALA A 44 14.25 -3.94 -10.20
CA ALA A 44 15.40 -3.07 -10.39
C ALA A 44 15.48 -2.56 -11.84
N GLY A 45 15.89 -1.31 -11.98
CA GLY A 45 15.92 -0.56 -13.24
C GLY A 45 14.53 -0.18 -13.77
N GLN A 46 13.44 -0.42 -13.04
CA GLN A 46 12.09 -0.06 -13.46
C GLN A 46 11.62 1.24 -12.80
N THR A 47 10.92 2.06 -13.58
CA THR A 47 10.08 3.13 -13.07
C THR A 47 8.71 2.56 -12.73
N MET A 48 8.25 2.79 -11.51
CA MET A 48 6.92 2.44 -11.06
C MET A 48 6.17 3.69 -10.59
N HIS A 49 4.87 3.54 -10.38
CA HIS A 49 3.98 4.61 -9.96
C HIS A 49 3.44 4.36 -8.55
N GLN A 50 3.45 5.39 -7.71
CA GLN A 50 2.80 5.39 -6.41
C GLN A 50 1.73 6.48 -6.38
N ARG A 51 0.60 6.19 -5.72
CA ARG A 51 -0.41 7.21 -5.39
C ARG A 51 -0.07 7.84 -4.03
N SER A 52 0.37 9.10 -4.04
CA SER A 52 0.90 9.79 -2.86
C SER A 52 0.27 11.17 -2.70
N ILE A 53 0.13 11.64 -1.47
CA ILE A 53 -0.23 13.05 -1.24
C ILE A 53 1.01 13.96 -1.45
N PRO A 54 0.83 15.22 -1.86
CA PRO A 54 1.93 16.17 -2.01
C PRO A 54 2.76 16.32 -0.73
N GLY A 55 4.09 16.34 -0.86
CA GLY A 55 5.03 16.48 0.25
C GLY A 55 5.29 15.22 1.08
N ALA A 56 4.57 14.11 0.83
CA ALA A 56 4.86 12.85 1.50
C ALA A 56 6.13 12.16 0.97
N GLY A 57 6.78 11.38 1.84
CA GLY A 57 7.85 10.47 1.47
C GLY A 57 7.39 9.35 0.53
N VAL A 58 8.36 8.61 -0.01
CA VAL A 58 8.09 7.40 -0.80
C VAL A 58 7.53 6.32 0.13
N GLY A 59 6.44 5.67 -0.29
CA GLY A 59 5.73 4.64 0.45
C GLY A 59 6.23 3.23 0.11
N GLN A 60 5.39 2.23 0.33
CA GLN A 60 5.74 0.81 0.15
C GLN A 60 4.92 0.09 -0.93
N TYR A 61 3.99 0.80 -1.58
CA TYR A 61 3.06 0.22 -2.54
C TYR A 61 3.15 0.95 -3.88
N PHE A 62 3.41 0.20 -4.93
CA PHE A 62 3.70 0.71 -6.26
C PHE A 62 2.88 -0.04 -7.30
N THR A 63 2.80 0.47 -8.52
CA THR A 63 2.23 -0.25 -9.64
C THR A 63 2.97 0.11 -10.93
N LEU A 64 2.97 -0.80 -11.90
CA LEU A 64 3.50 -0.56 -13.23
C LEU A 64 2.53 0.22 -14.13
N ASP A 65 1.25 0.32 -13.76
CA ASP A 65 0.23 0.96 -14.58
C ASP A 65 -0.09 2.37 -14.04
N PRO A 66 0.32 3.45 -14.74
CA PRO A 66 0.10 4.82 -14.29
C PRO A 66 -1.37 5.25 -14.28
N SER A 67 -2.25 4.49 -14.92
CA SER A 67 -3.68 4.83 -15.01
C SER A 67 -4.51 4.35 -13.82
N ILE A 68 -3.96 3.47 -12.97
CA ILE A 68 -4.67 2.85 -11.86
C ILE A 68 -5.08 3.86 -10.80
N THR A 69 -6.35 3.90 -10.40
CA THR A 69 -6.80 4.76 -9.30
C THR A 69 -6.39 4.19 -7.93
N PRO A 70 -6.30 5.01 -6.87
CA PRO A 70 -6.00 4.52 -5.52
C PRO A 70 -6.91 3.36 -5.06
N GLU A 71 -8.22 3.45 -5.33
CA GLU A 71 -9.22 2.49 -4.86
C GLU A 71 -9.05 1.12 -5.54
N GLN A 72 -8.60 1.12 -6.79
CA GLN A 72 -8.29 -0.08 -7.56
C GLN A 72 -7.09 -0.86 -6.99
N VAL A 73 -6.23 -0.21 -6.19
CA VAL A 73 -5.12 -0.82 -5.45
C VAL A 73 -5.34 -0.84 -3.94
N GLY A 74 -6.58 -0.66 -3.49
CA GLY A 74 -6.96 -0.86 -2.08
C GLY A 74 -6.61 0.30 -1.15
N CYS A 75 -6.64 1.54 -1.66
CA CYS A 75 -6.32 2.74 -0.89
C CYS A 75 -7.29 3.89 -1.21
N SER A 76 -7.65 4.71 -0.24
CA SER A 76 -8.51 5.88 -0.42
C SER A 76 -7.92 6.87 -1.44
N PRO A 77 -8.71 7.62 -2.21
CA PRO A 77 -8.20 8.68 -3.08
C PRO A 77 -7.64 9.88 -2.31
N ILE A 78 -7.99 9.99 -1.03
CA ILE A 78 -7.57 11.08 -0.14
C ILE A 78 -6.96 10.55 1.15
N SER A 79 -6.04 11.33 1.73
CA SER A 79 -5.39 11.02 3.01
C SER A 79 -5.07 12.30 3.77
N TYR A 80 -5.04 12.23 5.10
CA TYR A 80 -4.41 13.30 5.86
C TYR A 80 -2.89 13.32 5.60
N GLY A 81 -2.35 14.51 5.44
CA GLY A 81 -0.92 14.75 5.64
C GLY A 81 -0.57 14.63 7.12
N PHE A 82 0.70 14.37 7.43
CA PHE A 82 1.17 14.32 8.81
C PHE A 82 2.20 15.43 9.04
N VAL A 83 2.01 16.20 10.10
CA VAL A 83 2.95 17.21 10.60
C VAL A 83 3.21 16.86 12.07
N ASP A 84 4.47 16.69 12.44
CA ASP A 84 4.90 16.31 13.79
C ASP A 84 4.17 15.05 14.33
N GLY A 85 3.99 14.06 13.46
CA GLY A 85 3.32 12.79 13.80
C GLY A 85 1.80 12.89 13.97
N LYS A 86 1.18 14.03 13.63
CA LYS A 86 -0.26 14.27 13.76
C LYS A 86 -0.93 14.52 12.41
N PRO A 87 -2.16 14.03 12.20
CA PRO A 87 -2.95 14.38 11.02
C PRO A 87 -3.16 15.89 10.88
N ASN A 88 -2.86 16.40 9.70
CA ASN A 88 -3.00 17.80 9.31
C ASN A 88 -4.16 17.95 8.32
N PRO A 89 -5.40 18.19 8.79
CA PRO A 89 -6.53 18.49 7.93
C PRO A 89 -6.36 19.84 7.22
N PRO A 90 -6.98 20.05 6.02
CA PRO A 90 -7.88 19.13 5.32
C PRO A 90 -7.16 17.93 4.66
N PRO A 91 -7.89 16.85 4.31
CA PRO A 91 -7.27 15.73 3.59
C PRO A 91 -6.82 16.17 2.19
N LEU A 92 -5.75 15.55 1.70
CA LEU A 92 -5.13 15.83 0.41
C LEU A 92 -5.42 14.70 -0.57
N VAL A 93 -5.50 15.04 -1.86
CA VAL A 93 -5.67 14.08 -2.95
C VAL A 93 -4.36 13.32 -3.17
N ARG A 94 -4.46 12.00 -3.40
CA ARG A 94 -3.33 11.18 -3.83
C ARG A 94 -3.09 11.36 -5.33
N GLU A 95 -1.96 11.93 -5.67
CA GLU A 95 -1.49 12.16 -7.03
C GLU A 95 -0.54 11.04 -7.48
N PRO A 96 -0.42 10.78 -8.79
CA PRO A 96 0.62 9.88 -9.31
C PRO A 96 2.00 10.48 -9.03
N ARG A 97 2.90 9.63 -8.55
CA ARG A 97 4.33 9.91 -8.43
C ARG A 97 5.11 8.78 -9.09
N GLU A 98 6.04 9.13 -9.97
CA GLU A 98 7.02 8.19 -10.52
C GLU A 98 8.13 7.93 -9.51
N VAL A 99 8.55 6.67 -9.41
CA VAL A 99 9.62 6.21 -8.53
C VAL A 99 10.49 5.26 -9.33
N GLU A 100 11.75 5.63 -9.52
CA GLU A 100 12.76 4.79 -10.15
C GLU A 100 13.40 3.87 -9.10
N PHE A 101 13.44 2.57 -9.39
CA PHE A 101 14.03 1.57 -8.51
C PHE A 101 15.45 1.21 -8.97
N GLY A 102 16.44 1.47 -8.11
CA GLY A 102 17.80 0.98 -8.29
C GLY A 102 17.97 -0.51 -7.92
N GLU A 103 19.22 -0.96 -7.84
CA GLU A 103 19.57 -2.34 -7.43
C GLU A 103 19.98 -2.38 -5.94
N PRO A 104 19.48 -3.34 -5.12
CA PRO A 104 18.43 -4.32 -5.41
C PRO A 104 17.02 -3.78 -5.14
N ALA A 105 16.03 -4.20 -5.93
CA ALA A 105 14.61 -3.84 -5.73
C ALA A 105 13.69 -5.05 -5.81
N LEU A 106 13.71 -5.89 -4.77
CA LEU A 106 12.75 -7.00 -4.66
C LEU A 106 11.37 -6.48 -4.20
N GLY A 107 10.32 -6.92 -4.88
CA GLY A 107 8.94 -6.60 -4.54
C GLY A 107 8.04 -7.83 -4.53
N LEU A 108 6.95 -7.75 -3.77
CA LEU A 108 5.89 -8.74 -3.74
C LEU A 108 4.79 -8.33 -4.73
N GLN A 109 4.85 -8.87 -5.95
CA GLN A 109 3.84 -8.60 -6.96
C GLN A 109 2.54 -9.35 -6.61
N SER A 110 1.44 -8.60 -6.51
CA SER A 110 0.13 -9.14 -6.09
C SER A 110 -1.03 -8.42 -6.76
N THR A 111 -2.25 -8.91 -6.55
CA THR A 111 -3.49 -8.19 -6.88
C THR A 111 -4.11 -7.67 -5.59
N ALA A 112 -4.56 -6.41 -5.58
CA ALA A 112 -5.22 -5.84 -4.41
C ALA A 112 -6.56 -6.55 -4.15
N ALA A 113 -6.80 -6.96 -2.90
CA ALA A 113 -8.13 -7.40 -2.47
C ALA A 113 -9.06 -6.19 -2.28
N PRO A 114 -10.38 -6.38 -2.37
CA PRO A 114 -11.33 -5.41 -1.83
C PRO A 114 -11.07 -5.19 -0.34
N ILE A 115 -11.01 -3.94 0.10
CA ILE A 115 -10.71 -3.59 1.49
C ILE A 115 -11.39 -2.27 1.87
N VAL A 116 -11.69 -2.12 3.15
CA VAL A 116 -12.10 -0.84 3.72
C VAL A 116 -10.85 -0.13 4.24
N ASP A 117 -10.52 1.02 3.65
CA ASP A 117 -9.46 1.90 4.13
C ASP A 117 -10.00 2.75 5.28
N ASP A 118 -9.69 2.35 6.51
CA ASP A 118 -10.01 3.04 7.77
C ASP A 118 -8.78 3.72 8.39
N TRP A 119 -7.65 3.77 7.67
CA TRP A 119 -6.38 4.27 8.16
C TRP A 119 -6.01 5.64 7.57
N SER A 120 -6.35 5.91 6.29
CA SER A 120 -5.92 7.13 5.57
C SER A 120 -6.55 8.42 6.11
N LEU A 121 -7.76 8.32 6.67
CA LEU A 121 -8.53 9.47 7.17
C LEU A 121 -8.80 9.37 8.68
N LYS A 122 -7.89 8.71 9.40
CA LYS A 122 -7.98 8.60 10.86
C LYS A 122 -7.44 9.87 11.52
N ASP A 123 -8.31 10.62 12.20
CA ASP A 123 -7.91 11.70 13.11
C ASP A 123 -8.09 11.24 14.57
N PRO A 124 -7.02 10.95 15.32
CA PRO A 124 -7.12 10.45 16.69
C PRO A 124 -7.72 11.46 17.68
N ARG A 125 -7.90 12.72 17.27
CA ARG A 125 -8.58 13.76 18.09
C ARG A 125 -10.09 13.70 17.96
N LYS A 126 -10.62 12.98 16.97
CA LYS A 126 -12.05 12.85 16.72
C LYS A 126 -12.44 11.39 16.88
N ASP A 127 -13.62 11.15 17.43
CA ASP A 127 -14.19 9.80 17.52
C ASP A 127 -14.79 9.33 16.16
N THR A 128 -14.54 10.08 15.09
CA THR A 128 -15.05 9.79 13.75
C THR A 128 -13.96 9.12 12.92
N LEU A 129 -14.18 7.85 12.58
CA LEU A 129 -13.45 7.16 11.53
C LEU A 129 -14.15 7.42 10.20
N LEU A 130 -13.42 8.02 9.25
CA LEU A 130 -13.86 8.08 7.86
C LEU A 130 -13.26 6.88 7.13
N ALA A 131 -14.13 5.93 6.79
CA ALA A 131 -13.77 4.71 6.10
C ALA A 131 -14.14 4.79 4.61
N VAL A 132 -13.24 4.36 3.73
CA VAL A 132 -13.46 4.34 2.27
C VAL A 132 -13.40 2.91 1.76
N TYR A 133 -14.48 2.44 1.14
CA TYR A 133 -14.48 1.15 0.47
C TYR A 133 -13.65 1.23 -0.82
N CYS A 134 -12.63 0.38 -0.91
CA CYS A 134 -11.75 0.27 -2.06
C CYS A 134 -12.01 -1.07 -2.74
N ALA A 135 -12.41 -1.02 -4.01
CA ALA A 135 -12.80 -2.21 -4.76
C ALA A 135 -11.63 -3.18 -5.02
N GLY A 136 -10.39 -2.68 -5.03
CA GLY A 136 -9.22 -3.48 -5.37
C GLY A 136 -9.26 -3.99 -6.82
N GLY A 137 -8.63 -5.15 -7.05
CA GLY A 137 -8.68 -5.87 -8.32
C GLY A 137 -7.59 -5.51 -9.33
N ARG A 138 -6.72 -4.53 -9.05
CA ARG A 138 -5.56 -4.22 -9.89
C ARG A 138 -4.24 -4.69 -9.26
N ARG A 139 -3.24 -4.86 -10.12
CA ARG A 139 -1.90 -5.34 -9.75
C ARG A 139 -1.06 -4.22 -9.13
N ARG A 140 -0.30 -4.58 -8.11
CA ARG A 140 0.67 -3.75 -7.40
C ARG A 140 1.85 -4.60 -6.96
#